data_AF-A0A935G212-F1
#
_entry.id   AF-A0A935G212-F1
#
_cell.length_a   1.000
_cell.length_b   1.000
_cell.length_c   1.000
_cell.angle_alpha   90.00
_cell.angle_beta   90.00
_cell.angle_gamma   90.00
#
_symmetry.space_group_name_H-M   'P 1'
#
loop_
_entity.id
_entity.type
_entity.pdbx_description
1 polymer ?
#
loop_
_entity_poly.entity_id
_entity_poly.type
_entity_poly.pdbx_seq_one_letter_code
_entity_poly.pdbx_strand_id
1 'polypeptide(L)'
;MTRQTAEFEFYEKVRVQTAEPSLAKISGQLAAILGKSVDDDGSVVGYAVHVYATGACWSVKGNDLCATGEFDKRETFYSGESIRVNVRGEIVE
;
A
#
# COMPACT_ATOMS: atom_id res chain seq x y z
N MET A 1 0.55 -24.12 -11.61
CA MET A 1 -0.35 -22.95 -11.53
C MET A 1 0.51 -21.72 -11.69
N THR A 2 0.38 -21.01 -12.80
CA THR A 2 1.24 -19.88 -13.19
C THR A 2 0.97 -18.71 -12.24
N ARG A 3 1.99 -18.29 -11.46
CA ARG A 3 1.93 -17.05 -10.68
C ARG A 3 1.74 -15.91 -11.67
N GLN A 4 0.58 -15.28 -11.68
CA GLN A 4 0.35 -14.06 -12.43
C GLN A 4 1.08 -12.94 -11.67
N THR A 5 2.29 -12.61 -12.11
CA THR A 5 3.04 -11.42 -11.69
C THR A 5 2.42 -10.21 -12.39
N ALA A 6 1.14 -9.94 -12.13
CA ALA A 6 0.62 -8.61 -12.38
C ALA A 6 1.08 -7.77 -11.18
N GLU A 7 1.91 -6.76 -11.44
CA GLU A 7 2.25 -5.80 -10.39
C GLU A 7 0.96 -5.09 -9.95
N PHE A 8 0.76 -4.97 -8.63
CA PHE A 8 -0.42 -4.26 -8.13
C PHE A 8 -0.32 -2.77 -8.46
N GLU A 9 -1.45 -2.15 -8.76
CA GLU A 9 -1.52 -0.74 -9.12
C GLU A 9 -1.89 0.16 -7.94
N PHE A 10 -1.58 1.45 -8.04
CA PHE A 10 -1.98 2.41 -7.02
C PHE A 10 -3.49 2.38 -6.81
N TYR A 11 -3.88 2.42 -5.53
CA TYR A 11 -5.26 2.34 -5.07
C TYR A 11 -5.97 1.02 -5.38
N GLU A 12 -5.28 0.01 -5.90
CA GLU A 12 -5.83 -1.33 -5.99
C GLU A 12 -6.13 -1.87 -4.60
N LYS A 13 -7.30 -2.47 -4.45
CA LYS A 13 -7.69 -3.17 -3.23
C LYS A 13 -7.13 -4.59 -3.27
N VAL A 14 -6.49 -4.96 -2.18
CA VAL A 14 -5.83 -6.25 -2.01
C VAL A 14 -6.21 -6.88 -0.69
N ARG A 15 -6.18 -8.20 -0.62
CA ARG A 15 -6.20 -8.93 0.65
C ARG A 15 -4.80 -9.37 1.00
N VAL A 16 -4.37 -9.09 2.23
CA VAL A 16 -3.10 -9.60 2.74
C VAL A 16 -3.26 -11.09 3.01
N GLN A 17 -2.44 -11.91 2.36
CA GLN A 17 -2.40 -13.36 2.55
C GLN A 17 -0.95 -13.76 2.78
N THR A 18 -0.56 -13.87 4.04
CA THR A 18 0.82 -14.09 4.42
C THR A 18 0.92 -15.14 5.52
N ALA A 19 1.99 -15.92 5.45
CA ALA A 19 2.44 -16.81 6.51
C ALA A 19 3.52 -16.16 7.40
N GLU A 20 3.96 -14.94 7.07
CA GLU A 20 5.04 -14.29 7.79
C GLU A 20 4.59 -13.84 9.19
N PRO A 21 5.25 -14.30 10.27
CA PRO A 21 4.80 -14.00 11.64
C PRO A 21 4.74 -12.51 11.97
N SER A 22 5.61 -11.70 11.36
CA SER A 22 5.64 -10.24 11.55
C SER A 22 4.41 -9.53 10.99
N LEU A 23 3.71 -10.16 10.04
CA LEU A 23 2.50 -9.66 9.40
C LEU A 23 1.22 -10.37 9.87
N ALA A 24 1.32 -11.28 10.84
CA ALA A 24 0.19 -12.09 11.31
C ALA A 24 -1.04 -11.24 11.70
N LYS A 25 -0.80 -10.05 12.25
CA LYS A 25 -1.87 -9.14 12.70
C LYS A 25 -2.68 -8.49 11.57
N ILE A 26 -2.15 -8.47 10.35
CA ILE A 26 -2.84 -7.93 9.17
C ILE A 26 -3.24 -9.03 8.18
N SER A 27 -2.90 -10.30 8.45
CA SER A 27 -3.27 -11.42 7.59
C SER A 27 -4.79 -11.55 7.48
N GLY A 28 -5.28 -11.76 6.26
CA GLY A 28 -6.70 -11.80 5.90
C GLY A 28 -7.38 -10.43 5.73
N GLN A 29 -6.73 -9.33 6.12
CA GLN A 29 -7.34 -8.01 6.08
C GLN A 29 -7.34 -7.40 4.68
N LEU A 30 -8.35 -6.57 4.43
CA LEU A 30 -8.47 -5.76 3.21
C LEU A 30 -7.57 -4.53 3.35
N ALA A 31 -6.85 -4.21 2.29
CA ALA A 31 -5.96 -3.07 2.20
C ALA A 31 -5.98 -2.43 0.82
N ALA A 32 -5.41 -1.23 0.69
CA ALA A 32 -5.19 -0.56 -0.59
C ALA A 32 -3.70 -0.30 -0.82
N ILE A 33 -3.23 -0.40 -2.07
CA ILE A 33 -1.85 -0.05 -2.44
C ILE A 33 -1.68 1.47 -2.43
N LEU A 34 -0.81 1.99 -1.57
CA LEU A 34 -0.47 3.42 -1.51
C LEU A 34 0.98 3.73 -1.90
N GLY A 35 1.79 2.71 -2.17
CA GLY A 35 3.17 2.90 -2.60
C GLY A 35 3.77 1.62 -3.16
N LYS A 36 4.76 1.78 -4.02
CA LYS A 36 5.59 0.70 -4.57
C LYS A 36 7.05 1.02 -4.22
N SER A 37 7.77 0.04 -3.70
CA SER A 37 9.23 0.09 -3.56
C SER A 37 9.83 -0.54 -4.80
N VAL A 38 10.70 0.19 -5.48
CA VAL A 38 11.44 -0.28 -6.65
C VAL A 38 12.92 -0.37 -6.32
N ASP A 39 13.61 -1.34 -6.90
CA ASP A 39 15.07 -1.44 -6.86
C ASP A 39 15.74 -0.63 -7.99
N ASP A 40 17.07 -0.76 -8.11
CA ASP A 40 17.87 0.01 -9.06
C ASP A 40 17.57 -0.32 -10.53
N ASP A 41 17.02 -1.50 -10.82
CA ASP A 41 16.64 -1.90 -12.18
C ASP A 41 15.18 -1.55 -12.52
N GLY A 42 14.44 -1.03 -11.53
CA GLY A 42 13.06 -0.59 -11.65
C GLY A 42 12.03 -1.67 -11.29
N SER A 43 12.47 -2.86 -10.87
CA SER A 43 11.58 -3.95 -10.45
C SER A 43 10.91 -3.63 -9.11
N VAL A 44 9.61 -3.90 -9.02
CA VAL A 44 8.88 -3.71 -7.76
C VAL A 44 9.26 -4.81 -6.76
N VAL A 45 9.89 -4.42 -5.65
CA VAL A 45 10.34 -5.32 -4.57
C VAL A 45 9.39 -5.34 -3.37
N GLY A 46 8.45 -4.42 -3.29
CA GLY A 46 7.49 -4.36 -2.19
C GLY A 46 6.42 -3.30 -2.38
N TYR A 47 5.40 -3.37 -1.52
CA TYR A 47 4.25 -2.49 -1.56
C TYR A 47 4.01 -1.88 -0.18
N ALA A 48 3.66 -0.59 -0.17
CA ALA A 48 3.06 0.05 0.99
C ALA A 48 1.54 -0.14 0.92
N VAL A 49 0.98 -0.87 1.86
CA VAL A 49 -0.46 -1.18 1.90
C VAL A 49 -1.13 -0.48 3.08
N HIS A 50 -2.20 0.28 2.80
CA HIS A 50 -3.05 0.88 3.82
C HIS A 50 -4.14 -0.11 4.22
N VAL A 51 -4.10 -0.56 5.47
CA VAL A 51 -5.06 -1.52 6.01
C VAL A 51 -6.29 -0.79 6.52
N TYR A 52 -7.44 -1.00 5.87
CA TYR A 52 -8.67 -0.27 6.17
C TYR A 52 -9.15 -0.44 7.62
N ALA A 53 -8.98 -1.65 8.18
CA ALA A 53 -9.45 -1.95 9.53
C ALA A 53 -8.74 -1.14 10.62
N THR A 54 -7.48 -0.74 10.38
CA THR A 54 -6.65 -0.05 11.38
C THR A 54 -6.21 1.35 10.96
N GLY A 55 -6.42 1.72 9.69
CA GLY A 55 -5.91 2.96 9.11
C GLY A 55 -4.37 3.01 8.98
N ALA A 56 -3.67 1.90 9.23
CA ALA A 56 -2.22 1.87 9.31
C ALA A 56 -1.60 1.37 8.01
N CYS A 57 -0.42 1.90 7.67
CA CYS A 57 0.35 1.45 6.51
C CYS A 57 1.40 0.40 6.89
N TRP A 58 1.55 -0.60 6.02
CA TRP A 58 2.45 -1.74 6.17
C TRP A 58 3.31 -1.93 4.93
N SER A 59 4.55 -2.38 5.10
CA SER A 59 5.37 -2.87 3.99
C SER A 59 5.14 -4.36 3.81
N VAL A 60 4.72 -4.77 2.61
CA VAL A 60 4.34 -6.15 2.30
C VAL A 60 4.91 -6.53 0.93
N LYS A 61 5.35 -7.78 0.77
CA LYS A 61 5.83 -8.29 -0.52
C LYS A 61 4.66 -8.63 -1.43
N GLY A 62 4.85 -8.55 -2.75
CA GLY A 62 3.78 -8.86 -3.71
C GLY A 62 3.23 -10.28 -3.60
N ASN A 63 4.05 -11.26 -3.22
CA ASN A 63 3.62 -12.65 -3.04
C ASN A 63 2.75 -12.89 -1.79
N ASP A 64 2.65 -11.90 -0.91
CA ASP A 64 1.82 -11.90 0.30
C ASP A 64 0.50 -11.16 0.09
N LEU A 65 0.15 -10.82 -1.16
CA LEU A 65 -1.03 -10.05 -1.53
C LEU A 65 -1.86 -10.80 -2.56
N CYS A 66 -3.17 -10.61 -2.49
CA CYS A 66 -4.13 -11.11 -3.47
C CYS A 66 -4.98 -9.97 -4.00
N ALA A 67 -5.01 -9.80 -5.32
CA ALA A 67 -5.84 -8.83 -6.00
C ALA A 67 -7.32 -9.12 -5.72
N THR A 68 -8.11 -8.07 -5.48
CA THR A 68 -9.57 -8.20 -5.48
C THR A 68 -10.19 -7.80 -6.82
N GLY A 69 -9.42 -7.20 -7.72
CA GLY A 69 -9.91 -6.61 -8.97
C GLY A 69 -10.69 -5.31 -8.76
N GLU A 70 -10.71 -4.77 -7.54
CA GLU A 70 -11.35 -3.51 -7.20
C GLU A 70 -10.31 -2.42 -6.97
N PHE A 71 -10.71 -1.17 -7.19
CA PHE A 71 -9.89 0.00 -6.94
C PHE A 71 -10.63 0.96 -6.04
N ASP A 72 -9.89 1.64 -5.19
CA ASP A 72 -10.35 2.84 -4.53
C ASP A 72 -9.88 4.08 -5.30
N LYS A 73 -10.30 5.25 -4.83
CA LYS A 73 -9.90 6.52 -5.41
C LYS A 73 -8.84 7.18 -4.55
N ARG A 74 -8.01 8.03 -5.16
CA ARG A 74 -7.00 8.81 -4.44
C ARG A 74 -7.62 9.66 -3.33
N GLU A 75 -8.79 10.25 -3.59
CA GLU A 75 -9.50 11.15 -2.69
C GLU A 75 -9.97 10.45 -1.40
N THR A 76 -10.01 9.12 -1.38
CA THR A 76 -10.30 8.34 -0.17
C THR A 76 -9.17 8.45 0.86
N PHE A 77 -7.94 8.67 0.42
CA PHE A 77 -6.74 8.67 1.28
C PHE A 77 -6.15 10.06 1.50
N TYR A 78 -6.43 10.99 0.60
CA TYR A 78 -5.79 12.30 0.59
C TYR A 78 -6.85 13.37 0.27
N SER A 79 -6.95 14.40 1.11
CA SER A 79 -7.87 15.53 0.86
C SER A 79 -7.54 16.33 -0.40
N GLY A 80 -6.31 16.21 -0.91
CA GLY A 80 -5.81 17.00 -2.03
C GLY A 80 -5.36 18.41 -1.62
N GLU A 81 -5.55 18.78 -0.36
CA GLU A 81 -5.04 20.03 0.18
C GLU A 81 -3.51 19.99 0.25
N SER A 82 -2.90 21.10 -0.12
CA SER A 82 -1.46 21.31 0.04
C SER A 82 -1.23 22.14 1.29
N ILE A 83 -0.32 21.68 2.15
CA ILE A 83 0.18 22.47 3.28
C ILE A 83 1.55 23.01 2.93
N ARG A 84 1.85 24.24 3.34
CA ARG A 84 3.21 24.76 3.33
C ARG A 84 3.81 24.55 4.70
N VAL A 85 5.07 24.11 4.72
CA VAL A 85 5.83 23.95 5.95
C VAL A 85 7.15 24.70 5.84
N ASN A 86 7.59 25.29 6.94
CA ASN A 86 8.93 25.89 7.00
C ASN A 86 10.00 24.84 7.29
N VAL A 87 11.28 25.25 7.31
CA VAL A 87 12.43 24.35 7.58
C VAL A 87 12.42 23.73 8.97
N ARG A 88 11.56 24.21 9.88
CA ARG A 88 11.36 23.65 11.23
C ARG A 88 10.19 22.67 11.29
N GLY A 89 9.47 22.46 10.18
CA GLY A 89 8.31 21.58 10.11
C GLY A 89 7.00 22.21 10.58
N GLU A 90 6.95 23.53 10.76
CA GLU A 90 5.75 24.25 11.18
C GLU A 90 4.90 24.62 9.97
N ILE A 91 3.56 24.52 10.07
CA ILE A 91 2.63 24.94 9.02
C ILE A 91 2.68 26.47 8.89
N VAL A 92 2.78 26.95 7.65
CA VAL A 92 2.75 28.38 7.31
C VAL A 92 1.66 28.64 6.27
N GLU A 93 1.05 29.82 6.31
CA GLU A 93 0.03 30.27 5.34
C GLU A 93 0.67 30.70 4.00
#